data_AF-A0A7S1YTK7-F1
#
_entry.id   AF-A0A7S1YTK7-F1
#
_cell.length_a   1.000
_cell.length_b   1.000
_cell.length_c   1.000
_cell.angle_alpha   90.00
_cell.angle_beta   90.00
_cell.angle_gamma   90.00
#
_symmetry.space_group_name_H-M   'P 1'
#
loop_
_entity.id
_entity.type
_entity.pdbx_description
1 polymer ?
#
loop_
_entity_poly.entity_id
_entity_poly.type
_entity_poly.pdbx_seq_one_letter_code
_entity_poly.pdbx_strand_id
1 'polypeptide(L)'
;ARSIAGGGGGGNVRTAMSRRAAASSALDGEIAKWASDAGYGEVVSSKSAGSSGWASFRKVEVSDSNAPAFFVKSSSRSAAEMFEGEALGLRAMFECSRGEDGLRIPEVFHWGDFEGGRGSFLVMEYLNLGGRSDDGA
;
A
#
# COMPACT_ATOMS: atom_id res chain seq x y z
N ALA A 1 -46.65 18.77 -33.71
CA ALA A 1 -46.56 17.97 -32.48
C ALA A 1 -45.08 17.81 -32.13
N ARG A 2 -44.68 18.18 -30.90
CA ARG A 2 -43.29 18.15 -30.43
C ARG A 2 -42.94 16.72 -30.02
N SER A 3 -41.81 16.20 -30.51
CA SER A 3 -41.20 14.96 -30.03
C SER A 3 -40.29 15.30 -28.85
N ILE A 4 -40.49 14.65 -27.70
CA ILE A 4 -39.61 14.76 -26.54
C ILE A 4 -38.84 13.44 -26.38
N ALA A 5 -37.52 13.55 -26.47
CA ALA A 5 -36.58 12.55 -26.02
C ALA A 5 -35.86 13.09 -24.76
N GLY A 6 -35.47 12.19 -23.86
CA GLY A 6 -34.60 12.47 -22.72
C GLY A 6 -35.22 11.97 -21.41
N GLY A 7 -34.54 11.24 -20.55
CA GLY A 7 -33.16 10.77 -20.52
C GLY A 7 -32.98 10.06 -19.18
N GLY A 8 -32.73 8.76 -19.19
CA GLY A 8 -32.51 7.97 -17.98
C GLY A 8 -31.04 8.01 -17.57
N GLY A 9 -30.67 8.99 -16.75
CA GLY A 9 -29.34 9.05 -16.11
C GLY A 9 -29.26 8.08 -14.94
N GLY A 10 -28.76 6.86 -15.18
CA GLY A 10 -28.54 5.85 -14.15
C GLY A 10 -27.26 5.08 -14.40
N GLY A 11 -26.11 5.59 -13.95
CA GLY A 11 -24.87 4.83 -14.03
C GLY A 11 -23.72 5.51 -13.29
N ASN A 12 -23.18 4.82 -12.26
CA ASN A 12 -21.72 4.60 -12.09
C ASN A 12 -21.26 4.04 -10.73
N VAL A 13 -22.16 3.60 -9.84
CA VAL A 13 -21.70 3.03 -8.54
C VAL A 13 -21.12 1.61 -8.70
N ARG A 14 -21.64 0.79 -9.63
CA ARG A 14 -21.24 -0.63 -9.79
C ARG A 14 -19.85 -0.81 -10.41
N THR A 15 -19.43 0.09 -11.30
CA THR A 15 -18.14 0.01 -12.01
C THR A 15 -16.96 0.33 -11.10
N ALA A 16 -17.13 1.25 -10.15
CA ALA A 16 -16.06 1.66 -9.23
C ALA A 16 -15.72 0.56 -8.21
N MET A 17 -16.73 -0.14 -7.67
CA MET A 17 -16.51 -1.25 -6.73
C MET A 17 -15.72 -2.40 -7.36
N SER A 18 -16.07 -2.78 -8.58
CA SER A 18 -15.39 -3.88 -9.30
C SER A 18 -13.89 -3.60 -9.52
N ARG A 19 -13.53 -2.35 -9.84
CA ARG A 19 -12.12 -1.95 -10.03
C ARG A 19 -11.30 -1.95 -8.74
N ARG A 20 -11.90 -1.55 -7.62
CA ARG A 20 -11.23 -1.51 -6.31
C ARG A 20 -10.95 -2.92 -5.78
N ALA A 21 -11.89 -3.83 -5.96
CA ALA A 21 -11.71 -5.24 -5.59
C ALA A 21 -10.60 -5.91 -6.43
N ALA A 22 -10.59 -5.68 -7.74
CA ALA A 22 -9.54 -6.24 -8.63
C ALA A 22 -8.14 -5.68 -8.32
N ALA A 23 -8.03 -4.38 -8.00
CA ALA A 23 -6.75 -3.79 -7.59
C ALA A 23 -6.28 -4.32 -6.22
N SER A 24 -7.22 -4.57 -5.30
CA SER A 24 -6.90 -5.23 -4.02
C SER A 24 -6.33 -6.62 -4.26
N SER A 25 -7.01 -7.46 -5.05
CA SER A 25 -6.57 -8.83 -5.31
C SER A 25 -5.24 -8.89 -6.04
N ALA A 26 -4.97 -7.93 -6.95
CA ALA A 26 -3.68 -7.82 -7.62
C ALA A 26 -2.57 -7.52 -6.59
N LEU A 27 -2.77 -6.48 -5.77
CA LEU A 27 -1.81 -6.12 -4.72
C LEU A 27 -1.57 -7.27 -3.72
N ASP A 28 -2.62 -7.98 -3.32
CA ASP A 28 -2.48 -9.13 -2.42
C ASP A 28 -1.61 -10.24 -3.04
N GLY A 29 -1.73 -10.47 -4.35
CA GLY A 29 -0.85 -11.37 -5.10
C GLY A 29 0.61 -10.90 -5.16
N GLU A 30 0.84 -9.60 -5.44
CA GLU A 30 2.19 -9.01 -5.47
C GLU A 30 2.90 -9.12 -4.11
N ILE A 31 2.19 -8.78 -3.02
CA ILE A 31 2.76 -8.83 -1.67
C ILE A 31 3.04 -10.29 -1.27
N ALA A 32 2.13 -11.21 -1.58
CA ALA A 32 2.33 -12.63 -1.27
C ALA A 32 3.53 -13.22 -2.03
N LYS A 33 3.64 -12.89 -3.33
CA LYS A 33 4.78 -13.30 -4.15
C LYS A 33 6.09 -12.73 -3.59
N TRP A 34 6.14 -11.41 -3.35
CA TRP A 34 7.34 -10.77 -2.80
C TRP A 34 7.72 -11.35 -1.44
N ALA A 35 6.77 -11.54 -0.51
CA ALA A 35 7.06 -12.07 0.82
C ALA A 35 7.63 -13.49 0.75
N SER A 36 7.11 -14.33 -0.16
CA SER A 36 7.62 -15.67 -0.40
C SER A 36 9.03 -15.64 -1.00
N ASP A 37 9.25 -14.82 -2.04
CA ASP A 37 10.55 -14.69 -2.72
C ASP A 37 11.64 -14.14 -1.78
N ALA A 38 11.26 -13.25 -0.85
CA ALA A 38 12.15 -12.68 0.16
C ALA A 38 12.41 -13.63 1.36
N GLY A 39 11.76 -14.79 1.43
CA GLY A 39 11.93 -15.77 2.49
C GLY A 39 11.14 -15.50 3.77
N TYR A 40 10.19 -14.56 3.75
CA TYR A 40 9.31 -14.25 4.89
C TYR A 40 8.09 -15.19 5.01
N GLY A 41 7.90 -16.07 4.02
CA GLY A 41 6.82 -17.04 3.96
C GLY A 41 5.51 -16.44 3.44
N GLU A 42 4.38 -16.86 4.02
CA GLU A 42 3.04 -16.51 3.56
C GLU A 42 2.50 -15.26 4.25
N VAL A 43 1.66 -14.48 3.57
CA VAL A 43 0.90 -13.38 4.17
C VAL A 43 -0.22 -13.95 5.03
N VAL A 44 -0.17 -13.71 6.35
CA VAL A 44 -1.17 -14.19 7.31
C VAL A 44 -2.24 -13.16 7.64
N SER A 45 -1.95 -11.87 7.44
CA SER A 45 -2.87 -10.77 7.73
C SER A 45 -2.54 -9.56 6.85
N SER A 46 -3.58 -8.93 6.30
CA SER A 46 -3.48 -7.74 5.45
C SER A 46 -4.66 -6.83 5.78
N LYS A 47 -4.41 -5.73 6.49
CA LYS A 47 -5.43 -4.84 7.05
C LYS A 47 -5.25 -3.43 6.51
N SER A 48 -6.35 -2.77 6.16
CA SER A 48 -6.32 -1.35 5.78
C SER A 48 -5.73 -0.51 6.92
N ALA A 49 -4.76 0.34 6.59
CA ALA A 49 -4.13 1.29 7.51
C ALA A 49 -4.47 2.75 7.15
N GLY A 50 -5.48 2.95 6.30
CA GLY A 50 -5.92 4.26 5.82
C GLY A 50 -5.58 4.49 4.34
N SER A 51 -5.65 5.76 3.94
CA SER A 51 -5.38 6.18 2.56
C SER A 51 -5.09 7.68 2.50
N SER A 52 -4.44 8.10 1.42
CA SER A 52 -4.36 9.49 0.98
C SER A 52 -5.20 9.69 -0.29
N GLY A 53 -5.21 10.92 -0.84
CA GLY A 53 -5.91 11.22 -2.10
C GLY A 53 -5.43 10.41 -3.31
N TRP A 54 -4.26 9.77 -3.26
CA TRP A 54 -3.71 9.01 -4.39
C TRP A 54 -3.16 7.62 -4.04
N ALA A 55 -3.00 7.29 -2.74
CA ALA A 55 -2.47 6.02 -2.28
C ALA A 55 -3.37 5.36 -1.22
N SER A 56 -3.40 4.03 -1.19
CA SER A 56 -3.99 3.23 -0.12
C SER A 56 -2.90 2.59 0.72
N PHE A 57 -3.16 2.44 2.01
CA PHE A 57 -2.20 1.93 2.99
C PHE A 57 -2.67 0.61 3.59
N ARG A 58 -1.76 -0.33 3.80
CA ARG A 58 -2.02 -1.58 4.51
C ARG A 58 -0.95 -1.87 5.54
N LYS A 59 -1.35 -2.50 6.64
CA LYS A 59 -0.47 -3.26 7.51
C LYS A 59 -0.53 -4.73 7.07
N VAL A 60 0.62 -5.33 6.82
CA VAL A 60 0.76 -6.72 6.43
C VAL A 60 1.60 -7.47 7.45
N GLU A 61 1.19 -8.67 7.79
CA GLU A 61 1.90 -9.60 8.66
C GLU A 61 2.12 -10.90 7.89
N VAL A 62 3.26 -11.54 8.13
CA VAL A 62 3.73 -12.75 7.43
C VAL A 62 3.94 -13.90 8.42
N SER A 63 4.13 -15.11 7.91
CA SER A 63 4.27 -16.31 8.72
C SER A 63 5.62 -16.43 9.44
N ASP A 64 6.69 -15.81 8.94
CA ASP A 64 7.97 -15.76 9.66
C ASP A 64 7.84 -14.89 10.91
N SER A 65 7.95 -15.53 12.09
CA SER A 65 7.85 -14.85 13.38
C SER A 65 8.99 -13.88 13.67
N ASN A 66 10.10 -13.94 12.93
CA ASN A 66 11.23 -13.01 13.06
C ASN A 66 11.12 -11.81 12.11
N ALA A 67 10.20 -11.85 11.14
CA ALA A 67 9.98 -10.74 10.24
C ALA A 67 9.23 -9.59 10.94
N PRO A 68 9.52 -8.32 10.59
CA PRO A 68 8.70 -7.21 11.04
C PRO A 68 7.31 -7.29 10.41
N ALA A 69 6.35 -6.56 10.98
CA ALA A 69 5.16 -6.20 10.21
C ALA A 69 5.55 -5.20 9.11
N PHE A 70 4.83 -5.22 8.00
CA PHE A 70 5.09 -4.35 6.86
C PHE A 70 3.99 -3.31 6.71
N PHE A 71 4.39 -2.08 6.38
CA PHE A 71 3.50 -1.05 5.90
C PHE A 71 3.61 -0.97 4.39
N VAL A 72 2.48 -1.16 3.71
CA VAL A 72 2.41 -1.15 2.25
C VAL A 72 1.66 0.07 1.77
N LYS A 73 2.30 0.87 0.94
CA LYS A 73 1.64 1.90 0.14
C LYS A 73 1.34 1.33 -1.24
N SER A 74 0.19 1.68 -1.79
CA SER A 74 -0.22 1.22 -3.12
C SER A 74 -1.02 2.28 -3.85
N SER A 75 -0.91 2.30 -5.17
CA SER A 75 -1.79 3.07 -6.05
C SER A 75 -2.31 2.17 -7.16
N SER A 76 -3.55 2.38 -7.58
CA SER A 76 -4.11 1.72 -8.78
C SER A 76 -3.67 2.39 -10.08
N ARG A 77 -2.94 3.51 -9.99
CA ARG A 77 -2.28 4.20 -11.10
C ARG A 77 -0.83 3.75 -11.17
N SER A 78 -0.25 3.74 -12.37
CA SER A 78 1.21 3.59 -12.49
C SER A 78 1.87 4.80 -11.83
N ALA A 79 2.64 4.51 -10.79
CA ALA A 79 3.31 5.43 -9.89
C ALA A 79 4.65 4.85 -9.41
N ALA A 80 5.25 3.92 -10.17
CA ALA A 80 6.49 3.24 -9.79
C ALA A 80 7.64 4.23 -9.55
N GLU A 81 7.86 5.20 -10.44
CA GLU A 81 8.89 6.23 -10.27
C GLU A 81 8.68 7.07 -9.00
N MET A 82 7.42 7.32 -8.63
CA MET A 82 7.09 8.07 -7.40
C MET A 82 7.42 7.23 -6.15
N PHE A 83 7.05 5.95 -6.16
CA PHE A 83 7.40 5.04 -5.05
C PHE A 83 8.90 4.75 -4.99
N GLU A 84 9.59 4.70 -6.13
CA GLU A 84 11.04 4.63 -6.19
C GLU A 84 11.69 5.86 -5.57
N GLY A 85 11.23 7.07 -5.91
CA GLY A 85 11.70 8.30 -5.29
C GLY A 85 11.50 8.32 -3.78
N GLU A 86 10.34 7.86 -3.30
CA GLU A 86 10.09 7.71 -1.85
C GLU A 86 11.03 6.67 -1.23
N ALA A 87 11.20 5.51 -1.86
CA ALA A 87 12.07 4.42 -1.41
C ALA A 87 13.53 4.90 -1.27
N LEU A 88 14.05 5.59 -2.28
CA LEU A 88 15.41 6.11 -2.28
C LEU A 88 15.62 7.16 -1.18
N GLY A 89 14.65 8.07 -0.99
CA GLY A 89 14.69 9.06 0.09
C GLY A 89 14.68 8.42 1.48
N LEU A 90 13.78 7.44 1.70
CA LEU A 90 13.70 6.70 2.96
C LEU A 90 14.99 5.92 3.24
N ARG A 91 15.57 5.26 2.23
CA ARG A 91 16.85 4.54 2.37
C ARG A 91 17.99 5.47 2.79
N ALA A 92 18.14 6.61 2.10
CA ALA A 92 19.17 7.59 2.44
C ALA A 92 19.00 8.13 3.87
N MET A 93 17.77 8.41 4.30
CA MET A 93 17.49 8.84 5.66
C MET A 93 17.72 7.72 6.69
N PHE A 94 17.37 6.47 6.36
CA PHE A 94 17.60 5.31 7.23
C PHE A 94 19.09 5.11 7.50
N GLU A 95 19.93 5.19 6.48
CA GLU A 95 21.39 5.13 6.62
C GLU A 95 21.92 6.23 7.53
N CYS A 96 21.44 7.46 7.38
CA CYS A 96 21.81 8.59 8.23
C CYS A 96 21.30 8.44 9.68
N SER A 97 20.23 7.67 9.91
CA SER A 97 19.57 7.54 11.21
C SER A 97 20.26 6.60 12.20
N ARG A 98 21.34 5.93 11.81
CA ARG A 98 21.97 4.87 12.64
C ARG A 98 22.81 5.39 13.82
N GLY A 99 22.83 6.69 14.09
CA GLY A 99 23.50 7.30 15.25
C GLY A 99 22.62 7.31 16.51
N GLU A 100 23.21 7.63 17.68
CA GLU A 100 22.51 7.59 18.98
C GLU A 100 21.29 8.54 19.08
N ASP A 101 21.28 9.64 18.33
CA ASP A 101 20.19 10.62 18.27
C ASP A 101 19.39 10.60 16.95
N GLY A 102 19.47 9.49 16.19
CA GLY A 102 18.84 9.38 14.88
C GLY A 102 17.30 9.29 14.94
N LEU A 103 16.62 9.94 13.98
CA LEU A 103 15.17 9.79 13.81
C LEU A 103 14.82 8.34 13.44
N ARG A 104 13.70 7.83 13.94
CA ARG A 104 13.24 6.50 13.53
C ARG A 104 12.67 6.54 12.11
N ILE A 105 13.45 6.05 11.15
CA ILE A 105 13.04 5.90 9.74
C ILE A 105 12.71 4.42 9.47
N PRO A 106 11.63 4.09 8.74
CA PRO A 106 11.33 2.72 8.37
C PRO A 106 12.33 2.18 7.35
N GLU A 107 12.72 0.91 7.49
CA GLU A 107 13.50 0.22 6.46
C GLU A 107 12.64 -0.05 5.22
N VAL A 108 13.22 0.12 4.02
CA VAL A 108 12.52 -0.13 2.74
C VAL A 108 12.95 -1.47 2.17
N PHE A 109 11.98 -2.36 2.00
CA PHE A 109 12.23 -3.71 1.52
C PHE A 109 12.03 -3.86 0.01
N HIS A 110 10.98 -3.24 -0.56
CA HIS A 110 10.64 -3.45 -1.97
C HIS A 110 9.74 -2.34 -2.54
N TRP A 111 9.78 -2.13 -3.85
CA TRP A 111 8.81 -1.32 -4.60
C TRP A 111 8.75 -1.79 -6.05
N GLY A 112 7.64 -1.49 -6.73
CA GLY A 112 7.49 -1.84 -8.14
C GLY A 112 6.09 -1.59 -8.67
N ASP A 113 5.92 -1.86 -9.96
CA ASP A 113 4.61 -2.01 -10.59
C ASP A 113 4.04 -3.40 -10.30
N PHE A 114 2.72 -3.54 -10.35
CA PHE A 114 2.09 -4.85 -10.39
C PHE A 114 2.49 -5.57 -11.70
N GLU A 115 2.70 -6.88 -11.69
CA GLU A 115 3.06 -7.68 -12.87
C GLU A 115 2.04 -7.48 -14.03
N GLY A 116 0.77 -7.20 -13.71
CA GLY A 116 -0.28 -6.87 -14.68
C GLY A 116 -0.24 -5.45 -15.25
N GLY A 117 0.78 -4.65 -14.93
CA GLY A 117 1.04 -3.30 -15.47
C GLY A 117 0.06 -2.20 -15.03
N ARG A 118 -0.78 -2.45 -14.01
CA ARG A 118 -1.81 -1.49 -13.55
C ARG A 118 -1.78 -1.28 -12.06
N GLY A 119 -0.94 -0.35 -11.64
CA GLY A 119 -0.76 0.01 -10.24
C GLY A 119 0.67 -0.24 -9.80
N SER A 120 1.02 0.37 -8.68
CA SER A 120 2.37 0.30 -8.13
C SER A 120 2.29 0.26 -6.61
N PHE A 121 3.35 -0.21 -5.97
CA PHE A 121 3.41 -0.36 -4.52
C PHE A 121 4.82 -0.15 -3.98
N LEU A 122 4.87 0.10 -2.67
CA LEU A 122 6.06 0.23 -1.85
C LEU A 122 5.82 -0.56 -0.56
N VAL A 123 6.77 -1.41 -0.20
CA VAL A 123 6.80 -2.21 1.02
C VAL A 123 7.93 -1.73 1.90
N MET A 124 7.58 -1.31 3.11
CA MET A 124 8.52 -0.84 4.12
C MET A 124 8.13 -1.36 5.51
N GLU A 125 9.00 -1.13 6.49
CA GLU A 125 8.75 -1.48 7.88
C GLU A 125 7.52 -0.78 8.43
N TYR A 126 6.65 -1.53 9.13
CA TYR A 126 5.61 -0.95 9.95
C TYR A 126 6.19 -0.46 11.29
N LEU A 127 6.31 0.86 11.43
CA LEU A 127 6.71 1.45 12.70
C LEU A 127 5.53 1.46 13.67
N ASN A 128 5.68 0.80 14.82
CA ASN A 128 4.77 0.97 15.93
C ASN A 128 5.09 2.28 16.66
N LEU A 129 4.51 3.38 16.19
CA LEU A 129 4.75 4.71 16.75
C LEU A 129 4.04 4.97 18.09
N GLY A 130 3.54 3.92 18.76
CA GLY A 130 2.96 4.02 20.11
C GLY A 130 1.83 5.04 20.16
N GLY A 131 0.83 4.88 19.29
CA GLY A 131 -0.28 5.82 19.18
C GLY A 131 -0.87 6.15 20.57
N ARG A 132 -0.83 7.42 20.95
CA ARG A 132 -1.83 7.98 21.87
C ARG A 132 -3.18 7.62 21.26
N SER A 133 -3.83 6.60 21.83
CA SER A 133 -5.27 6.46 21.65
C SER A 133 -5.86 7.72 22.23
N ASP A 134 -6.57 8.46 21.38
CA ASP A 134 -7.31 9.64 21.78
C ASP A 134 -8.19 9.30 22.98
N ASP A 135 -8.07 10.10 24.04
CA ASP A 135 -8.98 10.11 25.18
C ASP A 135 -10.36 10.54 24.68
N GLY A 136 -11.13 9.60 24.14
CA GLY A 136 -12.55 9.76 23.85
C GLY A 136 -13.39 9.18 24.98
N ALA A 137 -13.42 9.88 26.12
CA ALA A 137 -14.44 9.72 27.15
C ALA A 137 -15.70 10.51 26.79
#